data_AF-F3GDW9-F1
#
_entry.id   AF-F3GDW9-F1
#
_cell.length_a   1.000
_cell.length_b   1.000
_cell.length_c   1.000
_cell.angle_alpha   90.00
_cell.angle_beta   90.00
_cell.angle_gamma   90.00
#
_symmetry.space_group_name_H-M   'P 1'
#
loop_
_entity.id
_entity.type
_entity.pdbx_description
1 polymer ?
#
loop_
_entity_poly.entity_id
_entity_poly.type
_entity_poly.pdbx_seq_one_letter_code
_entity_poly.pdbx_strand_id
1 'polypeptide(L)'
;KKLQASRQTLTDLDSEQILSNQSKREFEQLIENRLGLNFEQFTRAVMLAQSEFSAFLKADDKERSELLEKLTNTAIYSQLGRRAYSKSKEAEDALKTLTAQASNIIPLAPELLAELEQRLSDAQQQLKAHQTEQRQLEIKQQWLTELHRLRDEQLAAQEALNSAQQAWDDHSGARQTLGQLERLGPQRHRFARRVTLNAQLDPLAEQIRQYQQQQTSLHDQQQQLESRRTQAQTSLLEAQQAHGSAKPLLLQAFEAQNTLNHLAQELAKASDLHQQSEQLCVQGQTSLQTLLDQQQQVAQRLERIAGQLQHSSELAPLAQAWNAWRDRLKSLTLIANRLKHGHSELPALQQRANAADQQLTEQRSALELLYREADCEVEAVAEQVQILGSLLQDNRKQQRAFEELARLWASQQDVDRQLADLTQQQQSAQQQREQLNSEGLRVRDELTVAEQTLTVTRQLLERQRLARSASVEELRVQLQDDQPCPVCGS
;
A
#
# COMPACT_ATOMS: atom_id res chain seq x y z
N LYS A 1 -41.01 30.99 -163.87
CA LYS A 1 -41.67 31.67 -162.71
C LYS A 1 -42.46 30.61 -161.93
N LYS A 2 -41.99 30.19 -160.75
CA LYS A 2 -42.81 29.43 -159.79
C LYS A 2 -43.72 30.41 -159.06
N LEU A 3 -45.01 30.10 -158.99
CA LEU A 3 -46.04 30.79 -158.18
C LEU A 3 -45.79 30.50 -156.69
N GLN A 4 -46.11 31.47 -155.82
CA GLN A 4 -45.99 31.36 -154.34
C GLN A 4 -46.78 30.17 -153.78
N ALA A 5 -46.23 29.54 -152.73
CA ALA A 5 -46.89 28.46 -151.98
C ALA A 5 -47.94 29.01 -150.99
N SER A 6 -49.12 28.37 -150.93
CA SER A 6 -50.20 28.71 -149.99
C SER A 6 -49.85 28.30 -148.56
N ARG A 7 -50.27 29.12 -147.57
CA ARG A 7 -50.09 28.86 -146.13
C ARG A 7 -51.45 28.56 -145.51
N GLN A 8 -51.57 27.44 -144.80
CA GLN A 8 -52.80 26.98 -144.13
C GLN A 8 -52.53 26.92 -142.62
N THR A 9 -53.52 27.28 -141.79
CA THR A 9 -53.43 27.26 -140.32
C THR A 9 -54.68 26.60 -139.74
N LEU A 10 -54.51 25.73 -138.73
CA LEU A 10 -55.61 25.17 -137.94
C LEU A 10 -55.71 25.96 -136.63
N THR A 11 -56.87 26.53 -136.36
CA THR A 11 -57.12 27.32 -135.15
C THR A 11 -58.21 26.66 -134.34
N ASP A 12 -58.00 26.51 -133.05
CA ASP A 12 -59.06 26.14 -132.12
C ASP A 12 -59.92 27.38 -131.84
N LEU A 13 -61.21 27.30 -132.13
CA LEU A 13 -62.13 28.44 -132.05
C LEU A 13 -62.48 28.81 -130.60
N ASP A 14 -62.40 27.86 -129.66
CA ASP A 14 -62.73 28.12 -128.25
C ASP A 14 -61.57 28.75 -127.48
N SER A 15 -60.32 28.47 -127.89
CA SER A 15 -59.11 28.93 -127.21
C SER A 15 -58.29 29.97 -127.99
N GLU A 16 -58.77 30.36 -129.19
CA GLU A 16 -58.11 31.24 -130.18
C GLU A 16 -56.64 30.86 -130.48
N GLN A 17 -56.24 29.63 -130.17
CA GLN A 17 -54.86 29.16 -130.24
C GLN A 17 -54.59 28.50 -131.59
N ILE A 18 -53.50 28.91 -132.25
CA ILE A 18 -53.06 28.30 -133.51
C ILE A 18 -52.40 26.95 -133.18
N LEU A 19 -53.10 25.86 -133.49
CA LEU A 19 -52.65 24.48 -133.23
C LEU A 19 -51.59 24.00 -134.24
N SER A 20 -51.54 24.59 -135.43
CA SER A 20 -50.52 24.26 -136.44
C SER A 20 -50.20 25.46 -137.35
N ASN A 21 -48.90 25.77 -137.48
CA ASN A 21 -48.38 27.00 -138.09
C ASN A 21 -47.61 26.76 -139.40
N GLN A 22 -46.93 25.62 -139.61
CA GLN A 22 -45.94 25.50 -140.70
C GLN A 22 -45.67 24.11 -141.27
N SER A 23 -46.21 23.01 -140.72
CA SER A 23 -45.99 21.66 -141.29
C SER A 23 -47.31 21.04 -141.78
N LYS A 24 -47.36 20.69 -143.07
CA LYS A 24 -48.53 20.08 -143.71
C LYS A 24 -48.90 18.74 -143.05
N ARG A 25 -47.90 18.01 -142.55
CA ARG A 25 -48.05 16.68 -141.94
C ARG A 25 -48.63 16.73 -140.53
N GLU A 26 -48.23 17.69 -139.68
CA GLU A 26 -48.89 17.88 -138.38
C GLU A 26 -50.32 18.37 -138.55
N PHE A 27 -50.56 19.25 -139.53
CA PHE A 27 -51.92 19.69 -139.85
C PHE A 27 -52.82 18.50 -140.22
N GLU A 28 -52.35 17.62 -141.11
CA GLU A 28 -53.06 16.38 -141.47
C GLU A 28 -53.28 15.49 -140.24
N GLN A 29 -52.24 15.15 -139.47
CA GLN A 29 -52.37 14.28 -138.28
C GLN A 29 -53.30 14.86 -137.19
N LEU A 30 -53.26 16.18 -136.96
CA LEU A 30 -54.14 16.83 -136.00
C LEU A 30 -55.60 16.81 -136.49
N ILE A 31 -55.84 16.96 -137.79
CA ILE A 31 -57.17 16.77 -138.36
C ILE A 31 -57.64 15.33 -138.13
N GLU A 32 -56.82 14.31 -138.41
CA GLU A 32 -57.22 12.91 -138.20
C GLU A 32 -57.51 12.61 -136.74
N ASN A 33 -56.67 13.10 -135.82
CA ASN A 33 -56.86 12.92 -134.38
C ASN A 33 -58.12 13.62 -133.84
N ARG A 34 -58.51 14.75 -134.43
CA ARG A 34 -59.70 15.52 -133.99
C ARG A 34 -60.99 15.03 -134.64
N LEU A 35 -60.97 14.67 -135.91
CA LEU A 35 -62.12 14.10 -136.61
C LEU A 35 -62.31 12.61 -136.31
N GLY A 36 -61.27 11.93 -135.81
CA GLY A 36 -61.26 10.48 -135.60
C GLY A 36 -61.20 9.66 -136.90
N LEU A 37 -61.03 10.32 -138.05
CA LEU A 37 -61.04 9.73 -139.38
C LEU A 37 -59.91 10.30 -140.23
N ASN A 38 -59.18 9.43 -140.93
CA ASN A 38 -58.18 9.88 -141.91
C ASN A 38 -58.82 10.40 -143.19
N PHE A 39 -58.06 11.08 -144.07
CA PHE A 39 -58.63 11.71 -145.27
C PHE A 39 -59.44 10.74 -146.14
N GLU A 40 -58.90 9.55 -146.44
CA GLU A 40 -59.58 8.52 -147.22
C GLU A 40 -60.85 8.00 -146.51
N GLN A 41 -60.80 7.84 -145.19
CA GLN A 41 -61.94 7.45 -144.37
C GLN A 41 -63.03 8.53 -144.35
N PHE A 42 -62.64 9.80 -144.29
CA PHE A 42 -63.56 10.94 -144.31
C PHE A 42 -64.26 11.09 -145.67
N THR A 43 -63.54 10.92 -146.79
CA THR A 43 -64.16 10.93 -148.12
C THR A 43 -65.11 9.75 -148.30
N ARG A 44 -64.76 8.57 -147.77
CA ARG A 44 -65.62 7.37 -147.86
C ARG A 44 -66.85 7.39 -146.95
N ALA A 45 -66.76 8.03 -145.78
CA ALA A 45 -67.84 8.01 -144.78
C ALA A 45 -68.71 9.28 -144.75
N VAL A 46 -68.18 10.45 -145.17
CA VAL A 46 -68.85 11.75 -144.94
C VAL A 46 -69.07 12.57 -146.22
N MET A 47 -68.14 12.57 -147.19
CA MET A 47 -68.25 13.39 -148.41
C MET A 47 -68.66 12.55 -149.63
N LEU A 48 -69.98 12.40 -149.86
CA LEU A 48 -70.52 11.58 -150.96
C LEU A 48 -70.36 12.26 -152.34
N ALA A 49 -69.19 12.10 -152.97
CA ALA A 49 -69.00 12.40 -154.39
C ALA A 49 -69.55 11.26 -155.28
N GLN A 50 -70.16 11.63 -156.41
CA GLN A 50 -70.92 10.76 -157.32
C GLN A 50 -70.00 9.79 -158.11
N SER A 51 -69.31 8.86 -157.44
CA SER A 51 -68.69 7.63 -158.01
C SER A 51 -67.87 6.75 -157.03
N GLU A 52 -67.66 7.11 -155.76
CA GLU A 52 -66.67 6.43 -154.88
C GLU A 52 -67.19 5.35 -153.89
N PHE A 53 -68.49 5.03 -153.83
CA PHE A 53 -69.00 4.02 -152.90
C PHE A 53 -68.45 2.59 -153.13
N SER A 54 -68.01 2.29 -154.35
CA SER A 54 -67.49 0.96 -154.72
C SER A 54 -66.12 0.62 -154.11
N ALA A 55 -65.37 1.62 -153.62
CA ALA A 55 -64.09 1.41 -152.94
C ALA A 55 -64.25 0.84 -151.51
N PHE A 56 -65.38 1.08 -150.84
CA PHE A 56 -65.65 0.56 -149.49
C PHE A 56 -65.91 -0.96 -149.47
N LEU A 57 -66.44 -1.53 -150.55
CA LEU A 57 -66.74 -2.96 -150.66
C LEU A 57 -65.54 -3.84 -151.05
N LYS A 58 -64.40 -3.25 -151.44
CA LYS A 58 -63.20 -3.96 -151.94
C LYS A 58 -61.98 -3.93 -151.00
N ALA A 59 -62.08 -3.33 -149.81
CA ALA A 59 -60.98 -3.30 -148.84
C ALA A 59 -60.74 -4.67 -148.16
N ASP A 60 -59.49 -4.96 -147.81
CA ASP A 60 -59.05 -6.26 -147.26
C ASP A 60 -59.48 -6.44 -145.80
N ASP A 61 -59.66 -7.69 -145.34
CA ASP A 61 -60.37 -8.01 -144.09
C ASP A 61 -59.76 -7.33 -142.85
N LYS A 62 -58.44 -7.14 -142.84
CA LYS A 62 -57.71 -6.46 -141.77
C LYS A 62 -58.02 -4.96 -141.71
N GLU A 63 -58.06 -4.30 -142.86
CA GLU A 63 -58.41 -2.87 -142.96
C GLU A 63 -59.89 -2.67 -142.63
N ARG A 64 -60.74 -3.62 -143.03
CA ARG A 64 -62.16 -3.65 -142.67
C ARG A 64 -62.37 -3.84 -141.18
N SER A 65 -61.62 -4.75 -140.54
CA SER A 65 -61.65 -4.97 -139.09
C SER A 65 -61.18 -3.73 -138.33
N GLU A 66 -60.11 -3.07 -138.75
CA GLU A 66 -59.65 -1.82 -138.10
C GLU A 66 -60.67 -0.67 -138.24
N LEU A 67 -61.32 -0.55 -139.41
CA LEU A 67 -62.34 0.47 -139.64
C LEU A 67 -63.60 0.20 -138.80
N LEU A 68 -64.04 -1.07 -138.72
CA LEU A 68 -65.17 -1.50 -137.90
C LEU A 68 -64.86 -1.43 -136.40
N GLU A 69 -63.64 -1.76 -135.96
CA GLU A 69 -63.20 -1.68 -134.55
C GLU A 69 -63.23 -0.22 -134.06
N LYS A 70 -62.83 0.73 -134.91
CA LYS A 70 -62.87 2.17 -134.61
C LYS A 70 -64.27 2.77 -134.70
N LEU A 71 -65.14 2.29 -135.60
CA LEU A 71 -66.55 2.69 -135.70
C LEU A 71 -67.42 2.14 -134.55
N THR A 72 -67.07 0.97 -133.99
CA THR A 72 -67.85 0.28 -132.93
C THR A 72 -67.23 0.36 -131.53
N ASN A 73 -66.08 1.01 -131.40
CA ASN A 73 -65.34 1.19 -130.14
C ASN A 73 -64.98 -0.14 -129.43
N THR A 74 -64.55 -1.17 -130.17
CA THR A 74 -64.28 -2.53 -129.67
C THR A 74 -62.79 -2.85 -129.43
N ALA A 75 -61.92 -1.83 -129.34
CA ALA A 75 -60.46 -1.93 -129.21
C ALA A 75 -59.93 -2.72 -127.99
N ILE A 76 -60.79 -2.99 -127.01
CA ILE A 76 -60.43 -3.61 -125.72
C ILE A 76 -60.01 -5.09 -125.90
N TYR A 77 -60.57 -5.82 -126.87
CA TYR A 77 -60.29 -7.25 -127.04
C TYR A 77 -58.90 -7.53 -127.61
N SER A 78 -58.41 -6.65 -128.50
CA SER A 78 -57.04 -6.72 -129.02
C SER A 78 -56.00 -6.52 -127.90
N GLN A 79 -56.30 -5.66 -126.93
CA GLN A 79 -55.46 -5.44 -125.74
C GLN A 79 -55.45 -6.67 -124.80
N LEU A 80 -56.61 -7.31 -124.59
CA LEU A 80 -56.71 -8.55 -123.81
C LEU A 80 -55.87 -9.69 -124.42
N GLY A 81 -55.92 -9.86 -125.75
CA GLY A 81 -55.12 -10.86 -126.46
C GLY A 81 -53.60 -10.66 -126.26
N ARG A 82 -53.12 -9.42 -126.36
CA ARG A 82 -51.70 -9.10 -126.09
C ARG A 82 -51.29 -9.39 -124.65
N ARG A 83 -52.18 -9.10 -123.68
CA ARG A 83 -51.90 -9.29 -122.26
C ARG A 83 -51.82 -10.79 -121.88
N ALA A 84 -52.65 -11.63 -122.49
CA ALA A 84 -52.59 -13.08 -122.29
C ALA A 84 -51.27 -13.68 -122.82
N TYR A 85 -50.83 -13.27 -124.01
CA TYR A 85 -49.55 -13.73 -124.58
C TYR A 85 -48.35 -13.31 -123.72
N SER A 86 -48.35 -12.06 -123.22
CA SER A 86 -47.30 -11.57 -122.31
C SER A 86 -47.19 -12.42 -121.05
N LYS A 87 -48.33 -12.79 -120.44
CA LYS A 87 -48.36 -13.62 -119.23
C LYS A 87 -47.84 -15.04 -119.45
N SER A 88 -48.14 -15.64 -120.61
CA SER A 88 -47.62 -16.98 -120.96
C SER A 88 -46.10 -16.96 -121.09
N LYS A 89 -45.56 -15.92 -121.75
CA LYS A 89 -44.12 -15.78 -121.96
C LYS A 89 -43.37 -15.56 -120.64
N GLU A 90 -43.90 -14.73 -119.75
CA GLU A 90 -43.35 -14.54 -118.39
C GLU A 90 -43.24 -15.87 -117.62
N ALA A 91 -44.25 -16.74 -117.72
CA ALA A 91 -44.27 -18.03 -117.02
C ALA A 91 -43.25 -19.03 -117.61
N GLU A 92 -43.09 -19.08 -118.93
CA GLU A 92 -42.08 -19.91 -119.58
C GLU A 92 -40.65 -19.49 -119.22
N ASP A 93 -40.39 -18.18 -119.22
CA ASP A 93 -39.07 -17.66 -118.87
C ASP A 93 -38.75 -17.96 -117.40
N ALA A 94 -39.71 -17.80 -116.47
CA ALA A 94 -39.54 -18.16 -115.07
C ALA A 94 -39.19 -19.65 -114.87
N LEU A 95 -39.89 -20.54 -115.58
CA LEU A 95 -39.65 -21.99 -115.50
C LEU A 95 -38.26 -22.35 -116.00
N LYS A 96 -37.80 -21.75 -117.11
CA LYS A 96 -36.43 -21.92 -117.63
C LYS A 96 -35.37 -21.50 -116.62
N THR A 97 -35.55 -20.36 -115.95
CA THR A 97 -34.59 -19.93 -114.89
C THR A 97 -34.51 -20.93 -113.74
N LEU A 98 -35.64 -21.45 -113.25
CA LEU A 98 -35.66 -22.42 -112.16
C LEU A 98 -35.04 -23.76 -112.57
N THR A 99 -35.26 -24.20 -113.82
CA THR A 99 -34.62 -25.44 -114.32
C THR A 99 -33.09 -25.27 -114.45
N ALA A 100 -32.62 -24.12 -114.92
CA ALA A 100 -31.19 -23.81 -115.00
C ALA A 100 -30.53 -23.73 -113.61
N GLN A 101 -31.24 -23.21 -112.60
CA GLN A 101 -30.75 -23.18 -111.22
C GLN A 101 -30.68 -24.59 -110.62
N ALA A 102 -31.67 -25.45 -110.88
CA ALA A 102 -31.66 -26.83 -110.40
C ALA A 102 -30.56 -27.68 -111.06
N SER A 103 -30.24 -27.45 -112.33
CA SER A 103 -29.16 -28.20 -113.02
C SER A 103 -27.75 -27.94 -112.48
N ASN A 104 -27.54 -26.85 -111.73
CA ASN A 104 -26.26 -26.55 -111.09
C ASN A 104 -26.08 -27.22 -109.71
N ILE A 105 -27.10 -27.94 -109.22
CA ILE A 105 -27.03 -28.69 -107.97
C ILE A 105 -26.86 -30.16 -108.34
N ILE A 106 -25.62 -30.65 -108.31
CA ILE A 106 -25.33 -32.08 -108.49
C ILE A 106 -25.49 -32.74 -107.12
N PRO A 107 -26.55 -33.54 -106.89
CA PRO A 107 -26.66 -34.31 -105.64
C PRO A 107 -25.52 -35.32 -105.55
N LEU A 108 -24.89 -35.41 -104.38
CA LEU A 108 -23.85 -36.41 -104.11
C LEU A 108 -24.42 -37.82 -104.33
N ALA A 109 -23.63 -38.72 -104.92
CA ALA A 109 -24.06 -40.10 -105.12
C ALA A 109 -24.38 -40.74 -103.75
N PRO A 110 -25.48 -41.52 -103.64
CA PRO A 110 -25.92 -42.08 -102.37
C PRO A 110 -24.85 -42.99 -101.72
N GLU A 111 -23.97 -43.60 -102.53
CA GLU A 111 -22.86 -44.43 -102.05
C GLU A 111 -21.78 -43.62 -101.32
N LEU A 112 -21.44 -42.42 -101.82
CA LEU A 112 -20.45 -41.54 -101.19
C LEU A 112 -20.96 -40.92 -99.88
N LEU A 113 -22.27 -40.64 -99.80
CA LEU A 113 -22.89 -40.19 -98.55
C LEU A 113 -22.87 -41.29 -97.49
N ALA A 114 -23.25 -42.52 -97.87
CA ALA A 114 -23.21 -43.65 -96.94
C ALA A 114 -21.80 -43.94 -96.42
N GLU A 115 -20.76 -43.83 -97.26
CA GLU A 115 -19.37 -44.00 -96.85
C GLU A 115 -18.91 -42.90 -95.87
N LEU A 116 -19.26 -41.63 -96.14
CA LEU A 116 -18.92 -40.52 -95.25
C LEU A 116 -19.67 -40.59 -93.91
N GLU A 117 -20.94 -40.98 -93.93
CA GLU A 117 -21.73 -41.21 -92.71
C GLU A 117 -21.17 -42.35 -91.86
N GLN A 118 -20.73 -43.45 -92.48
CA GLN A 118 -20.04 -44.54 -91.79
C GLN A 118 -18.72 -44.07 -91.16
N ARG A 119 -17.88 -43.35 -91.91
CA ARG A 119 -16.61 -42.81 -91.38
C ARG A 119 -16.83 -41.85 -90.22
N LEU A 120 -17.87 -41.01 -90.30
CA LEU A 120 -18.23 -40.08 -89.23
C LEU A 120 -18.73 -40.85 -87.99
N SER A 121 -19.57 -41.87 -88.18
CA SER A 121 -20.02 -42.74 -87.10
C SER A 121 -18.84 -43.45 -86.42
N ASP A 122 -17.93 -44.03 -87.19
CA ASP A 122 -16.75 -44.74 -86.67
C ASP A 122 -15.83 -43.79 -85.90
N ALA A 123 -15.55 -42.60 -86.46
CA ALA A 123 -14.75 -41.58 -85.79
C ALA A 123 -15.41 -41.09 -84.49
N GLN A 124 -16.74 -40.94 -84.47
CA GLN A 124 -17.48 -40.59 -83.25
C GLN A 124 -17.42 -41.70 -82.20
N GLN A 125 -17.47 -42.98 -82.60
CA GLN A 125 -17.32 -44.11 -81.68
C GLN A 125 -15.90 -44.18 -81.10
N GLN A 126 -14.87 -43.99 -81.94
CA GLN A 126 -13.47 -43.94 -81.51
C GLN A 126 -13.21 -42.78 -80.56
N LEU A 127 -13.74 -41.58 -80.85
CA LEU A 127 -13.62 -40.42 -79.96
C LEU A 127 -14.24 -40.71 -78.59
N LYS A 128 -15.44 -41.31 -78.55
CA LYS A 128 -16.09 -41.69 -77.29
C LYS A 128 -15.26 -42.71 -76.52
N ALA A 129 -14.71 -43.72 -77.19
CA ALA A 129 -13.85 -44.72 -76.56
C ALA A 129 -12.62 -44.07 -75.91
N HIS A 130 -11.88 -43.25 -76.65
CA HIS A 130 -10.71 -42.56 -76.11
C HIS A 130 -11.04 -41.56 -74.99
N GLN A 131 -12.19 -40.87 -75.06
CA GLN A 131 -12.65 -40.02 -73.97
C GLN A 131 -12.93 -40.84 -72.69
N THR A 132 -13.50 -42.04 -72.83
CA THR A 132 -13.71 -42.93 -71.67
C THR A 132 -12.40 -43.45 -71.10
N GLU A 133 -11.44 -43.83 -71.95
CA GLU A 133 -10.09 -44.27 -71.52
C GLU A 133 -9.34 -43.14 -70.82
N GLN A 134 -9.36 -41.92 -71.38
CA GLN A 134 -8.75 -40.75 -70.78
C GLN A 134 -9.33 -40.49 -69.38
N ARG A 135 -10.66 -40.49 -69.26
CA ARG A 135 -11.32 -40.27 -67.96
C ARG A 135 -10.94 -41.35 -66.94
N GLN A 136 -10.81 -42.61 -67.35
CA GLN A 136 -10.35 -43.69 -66.47
C GLN A 136 -8.90 -43.48 -66.01
N LEU A 137 -8.01 -43.02 -66.90
CA LEU A 137 -6.63 -42.72 -66.55
C LEU A 137 -6.50 -41.51 -65.62
N GLU A 138 -7.30 -40.46 -65.84
CA GLU A 138 -7.36 -39.28 -64.95
C GLU A 138 -7.80 -39.67 -63.54
N ILE A 139 -8.82 -40.53 -63.39
CA ILE A 139 -9.24 -41.05 -62.08
C ILE A 139 -8.12 -41.85 -61.41
N LYS A 140 -7.41 -42.71 -62.16
CA LYS A 140 -6.27 -43.48 -61.62
C LYS A 140 -5.13 -42.56 -61.17
N GLN A 141 -4.85 -41.50 -61.93
CA GLN A 141 -3.82 -40.52 -61.57
C GLN A 141 -4.20 -39.73 -60.32
N GLN A 142 -5.44 -39.28 -60.21
CA GLN A 142 -5.96 -38.61 -59.01
C GLN A 142 -5.85 -39.54 -57.80
N TRP A 143 -6.28 -40.80 -57.93
CA TRP A 143 -6.17 -41.79 -56.86
C TRP A 143 -4.71 -42.02 -56.41
N LEU A 144 -3.77 -42.16 -57.35
CA LEU A 144 -2.35 -42.29 -57.02
C LEU A 144 -1.80 -41.04 -56.32
N THR A 145 -2.21 -39.85 -56.74
CA THR A 145 -1.78 -38.59 -56.11
C THR A 145 -2.29 -38.51 -54.67
N GLU A 146 -3.56 -38.85 -54.45
CA GLU A 146 -4.14 -38.91 -53.11
C GLU A 146 -3.49 -39.96 -52.22
N LEU A 147 -3.17 -41.14 -52.77
CA LEU A 147 -2.48 -42.19 -52.04
C LEU A 147 -1.09 -41.75 -51.57
N HIS A 148 -0.32 -41.05 -52.42
CA HIS A 148 0.98 -40.52 -52.02
C HIS A 148 0.83 -39.44 -50.94
N ARG A 149 -0.13 -38.52 -51.11
CA ARG A 149 -0.41 -37.47 -50.10
C ARG A 149 -0.73 -38.08 -48.74
N LEU A 150 -1.66 -39.04 -48.68
CA LEU A 150 -2.04 -39.70 -47.44
C LEU A 150 -0.88 -40.50 -46.81
N ARG A 151 -0.01 -41.09 -47.63
CA ARG A 151 1.17 -41.80 -47.15
C ARG A 151 2.19 -40.85 -46.52
N ASP A 152 2.42 -39.70 -47.14
CA ASP A 152 3.33 -38.68 -46.61
C ASP A 152 2.79 -38.10 -45.30
N GLU A 153 1.48 -37.83 -45.23
CA GLU A 153 0.79 -37.39 -44.00
C GLU A 153 0.91 -38.44 -42.88
N GLN A 154 0.73 -39.73 -43.20
CA GLN A 154 0.90 -40.82 -42.24
C GLN A 154 2.34 -40.89 -41.70
N LEU A 155 3.35 -40.77 -42.58
CA LEU A 155 4.76 -40.80 -42.19
C LEU A 155 5.10 -39.61 -41.28
N ALA A 156 4.67 -38.40 -41.66
CA ALA A 156 4.88 -37.20 -40.85
C ALA A 156 4.20 -37.31 -39.46
N ALA A 157 2.98 -37.85 -39.40
CA ALA A 157 2.28 -38.08 -38.14
C ALA A 157 3.01 -39.12 -37.26
N GLN A 158 3.56 -40.18 -37.86
CA GLN A 158 4.33 -41.19 -37.13
C GLN A 158 5.64 -40.62 -36.58
N GLU A 159 6.34 -39.80 -37.35
CA GLU A 159 7.55 -39.09 -36.91
C GLU A 159 7.24 -38.14 -35.75
N ALA A 160 6.16 -37.36 -35.86
CA ALA A 160 5.71 -36.46 -34.80
C ALA A 160 5.38 -37.24 -33.51
N LEU A 161 4.65 -38.36 -33.61
CA LEU A 161 4.34 -39.22 -32.48
C LEU A 161 5.60 -39.79 -31.82
N ASN A 162 6.55 -40.28 -32.62
CA ASN A 162 7.82 -40.82 -32.11
C ASN A 162 8.63 -39.73 -31.39
N SER A 163 8.69 -38.52 -31.95
CA SER A 163 9.40 -37.39 -31.32
C SER A 163 8.75 -36.96 -30.00
N ALA A 164 7.41 -36.93 -29.94
CA ALA A 164 6.68 -36.61 -28.72
C ALA A 164 6.86 -37.70 -27.65
N GLN A 165 6.88 -38.97 -28.05
CA GLN A 165 7.12 -40.09 -27.16
C GLN A 165 8.55 -40.05 -26.59
N GLN A 166 9.55 -39.76 -27.42
CA GLN A 166 10.94 -39.58 -26.96
C GLN A 166 11.05 -38.42 -25.98
N ALA A 167 10.48 -37.24 -26.31
CA ALA A 167 10.47 -36.10 -25.39
C ALA A 167 9.75 -36.44 -24.08
N TRP A 168 8.66 -37.21 -24.15
CA TRP A 168 7.99 -37.71 -22.96
C TRP A 168 8.93 -38.61 -22.15
N ASP A 169 9.58 -39.59 -22.74
CA ASP A 169 10.45 -40.54 -22.04
C ASP A 169 11.71 -39.85 -21.47
N ASP A 170 12.31 -38.90 -22.18
CA ASP A 170 13.45 -38.09 -21.72
C ASP A 170 13.12 -37.28 -20.47
N HIS A 171 11.86 -36.83 -20.34
CA HIS A 171 11.37 -36.11 -19.16
C HIS A 171 10.86 -37.02 -18.03
N SER A 172 11.03 -38.33 -18.12
CA SER A 172 10.59 -39.29 -17.09
C SER A 172 11.19 -39.02 -15.71
N GLY A 173 12.50 -38.75 -15.63
CA GLY A 173 13.18 -38.44 -14.37
C GLY A 173 12.68 -37.14 -13.71
N ALA A 174 12.41 -36.11 -14.52
CA ALA A 174 11.86 -34.85 -14.04
C ALA A 174 10.44 -35.03 -13.49
N ARG A 175 9.58 -35.80 -14.16
CA ARG A 175 8.23 -36.13 -13.66
C ARG A 175 8.26 -36.93 -12.36
N GLN A 176 9.16 -37.90 -12.24
CA GLN A 176 9.33 -38.65 -11.00
C GLN A 176 9.77 -37.74 -9.85
N THR A 177 10.74 -36.85 -10.11
CA THR A 177 11.21 -35.86 -9.13
C THR A 177 10.10 -34.91 -8.71
N LEU A 178 9.30 -34.41 -9.66
CA LEU A 178 8.13 -33.58 -9.37
C LEU A 178 7.13 -34.33 -8.48
N GLY A 179 6.80 -35.57 -8.81
CA GLY A 179 5.89 -36.39 -7.98
C GLY A 179 6.42 -36.62 -6.56
N GLN A 180 7.73 -36.77 -6.39
CA GLN A 180 8.35 -36.83 -5.05
C GLN A 180 8.24 -35.49 -4.30
N LEU A 181 8.49 -34.37 -5.00
CA LEU A 181 8.39 -33.02 -4.42
C LEU A 181 6.94 -32.65 -4.06
N GLU A 182 5.96 -33.02 -4.87
CA GLU A 182 4.53 -32.84 -4.58
C GLU A 182 4.10 -33.62 -3.34
N ARG A 183 4.56 -34.87 -3.20
CA ARG A 183 4.34 -35.66 -1.97
C ARG A 183 4.95 -35.01 -0.73
N LEU A 184 6.07 -34.30 -0.89
CA LEU A 184 6.72 -33.55 0.19
C LEU A 184 6.11 -32.15 0.41
N GLY A 185 5.33 -31.63 -0.55
CA GLY A 185 4.68 -30.32 -0.51
C GLY A 185 3.92 -30.06 0.79
N PRO A 186 2.98 -30.94 1.19
CA PRO A 186 2.23 -30.80 2.44
C PRO A 186 3.12 -30.73 3.69
N GLN A 187 4.34 -31.29 3.66
CA GLN A 187 5.25 -31.32 4.81
C GLN A 187 6.27 -30.18 4.82
N ARG A 188 6.30 -29.29 3.81
CA ARG A 188 7.25 -28.17 3.74
C ARG A 188 7.27 -27.30 5.00
N HIS A 189 6.09 -27.03 5.57
CA HIS A 189 5.96 -26.26 6.80
C HIS A 189 6.68 -26.93 7.99
N ARG A 190 6.75 -28.27 8.04
CA ARG A 190 7.47 -29.01 9.10
C ARG A 190 8.97 -28.83 8.97
N PHE A 191 9.50 -28.84 7.75
CA PHE A 191 10.93 -28.58 7.50
C PHE A 191 11.31 -27.15 7.87
N ALA A 192 10.50 -26.16 7.44
CA ALA A 192 10.69 -24.76 7.83
C ALA A 192 10.62 -24.60 9.36
N ARG A 193 9.61 -25.20 10.00
CA ARG A 193 9.46 -25.18 11.46
C ARG A 193 10.65 -25.83 12.17
N ARG A 194 11.19 -26.93 11.66
CA ARG A 194 12.38 -27.58 12.23
C ARG A 194 13.61 -26.69 12.14
N VAL A 195 13.80 -25.96 11.04
CA VAL A 195 14.89 -24.97 10.92
C VAL A 195 14.72 -23.86 11.95
N THR A 196 13.51 -23.29 12.08
CA THR A 196 13.22 -22.26 13.09
C THR A 196 13.45 -22.77 14.52
N LEU A 197 12.97 -23.97 14.83
CA LEU A 197 13.14 -24.56 16.16
C LEU A 197 14.62 -24.86 16.46
N ASN A 198 15.36 -25.42 15.51
CA ASN A 198 16.80 -25.68 15.71
C ASN A 198 17.57 -24.39 15.95
N ALA A 199 17.24 -23.30 15.25
CA ALA A 199 17.86 -21.99 15.49
C ALA A 199 17.55 -21.43 16.89
N GLN A 200 16.47 -21.86 17.53
CA GLN A 200 16.08 -21.43 18.88
C GLN A 200 16.67 -22.31 20.01
N LEU A 201 17.12 -23.53 19.71
CA LEU A 201 17.61 -24.45 20.73
C LEU A 201 18.90 -23.95 21.41
N ASP A 202 19.88 -23.49 20.63
CA ASP A 202 21.16 -23.04 21.20
C ASP A 202 21.02 -21.79 22.10
N PRO A 203 20.29 -20.73 21.69
CA PRO A 203 20.02 -19.59 22.56
C PRO A 203 19.27 -19.96 23.85
N LEU A 204 18.27 -20.84 23.75
CA LEU A 204 17.51 -21.30 24.92
C LEU A 204 18.37 -22.13 25.86
N ALA A 205 19.23 -23.02 25.33
CA ALA A 205 20.16 -23.80 26.13
C ALA A 205 21.14 -22.90 26.90
N GLU A 206 21.64 -21.84 26.25
CA GLU A 206 22.53 -20.88 26.90
C GLU A 206 21.80 -20.05 27.97
N GLN A 207 20.56 -19.60 27.71
CA GLN A 207 19.73 -18.93 28.71
C GLN A 207 19.46 -19.82 29.93
N ILE A 208 19.14 -21.11 29.72
CA ILE A 208 18.94 -22.06 30.82
C ILE A 208 20.22 -22.19 31.65
N ARG A 209 21.38 -22.30 31.01
CA ARG A 209 22.68 -22.37 31.71
C ARG A 209 22.94 -21.11 32.53
N GLN A 210 22.67 -19.93 31.98
CA GLN A 210 22.82 -18.65 32.68
C GLN A 210 21.90 -18.57 33.91
N TYR A 211 20.61 -18.94 33.76
CA TYR A 211 19.68 -18.94 34.88
C TYR A 211 20.04 -19.96 35.95
N GLN A 212 20.56 -21.13 35.58
CA GLN A 212 21.07 -22.11 36.54
C GLN A 212 22.25 -21.56 37.34
N GLN A 213 23.22 -20.92 36.68
CA GLN A 213 24.35 -20.28 37.35
C GLN A 213 23.90 -19.16 38.30
N GLN A 214 22.97 -18.32 37.86
CA GLN A 214 22.39 -17.27 38.69
C GLN A 214 21.68 -17.86 39.91
N GLN A 215 20.87 -18.91 39.73
CA GLN A 215 20.17 -19.60 40.82
C GLN A 215 21.15 -20.16 41.85
N THR A 216 22.24 -20.82 41.41
CA THR A 216 23.27 -21.32 42.34
C THR A 216 23.92 -20.17 43.10
N SER A 217 24.30 -19.08 42.42
CA SER A 217 24.94 -17.93 43.07
C SER A 217 24.04 -17.24 44.10
N LEU A 218 22.75 -17.09 43.80
CA LEU A 218 21.76 -16.51 44.71
C LEU A 218 21.49 -17.43 45.91
N HIS A 219 21.47 -18.75 45.68
CA HIS A 219 21.32 -19.72 46.76
C HIS A 219 22.51 -19.68 47.72
N ASP A 220 23.74 -19.63 47.20
CA ASP A 220 24.95 -19.51 48.03
C ASP A 220 24.95 -18.20 48.82
N GLN A 221 24.56 -17.08 48.20
CA GLN A 221 24.42 -15.79 48.88
C GLN A 221 23.36 -15.83 49.99
N GLN A 222 22.23 -16.48 49.74
CA GLN A 222 21.18 -16.66 50.76
C GLN A 222 21.73 -17.45 51.96
N GLN A 223 22.40 -18.58 51.73
CA GLN A 223 22.99 -19.38 52.81
C GLN A 223 24.06 -18.59 53.61
N GLN A 224 24.88 -17.79 52.92
CA GLN A 224 25.86 -16.91 53.58
C GLN A 224 25.18 -15.84 54.43
N LEU A 225 24.11 -15.21 53.95
CA LEU A 225 23.37 -14.21 54.72
C LEU A 225 22.64 -14.83 55.92
N GLU A 226 22.07 -16.03 55.77
CA GLU A 226 21.44 -16.76 56.86
C GLU A 226 22.45 -17.13 57.95
N SER A 227 23.62 -17.66 57.57
CA SER A 227 24.70 -17.95 58.53
C SER A 227 25.25 -16.71 59.24
N ARG A 228 25.40 -15.59 58.53
CA ARG A 228 25.80 -14.31 59.15
C ARG A 228 24.73 -13.80 60.11
N ARG A 229 23.45 -13.93 59.75
CA ARG A 229 22.34 -13.54 60.60
C ARG A 229 22.30 -14.38 61.88
N THR A 230 22.47 -15.70 61.79
CA THR A 230 22.48 -16.56 62.97
C THR A 230 23.67 -16.24 63.87
N GLN A 231 24.87 -16.05 63.31
CA GLN A 231 26.05 -15.62 64.08
C GLN A 231 25.83 -14.27 64.77
N ALA A 232 25.27 -13.28 64.07
CA ALA A 232 24.97 -11.98 64.65
C ALA A 232 23.95 -12.10 65.80
N GLN A 233 22.91 -12.92 65.64
CA GLN A 233 21.93 -13.18 66.68
C GLN A 233 22.55 -13.84 67.91
N THR A 234 23.43 -14.84 67.72
CA THR A 234 24.15 -15.47 68.83
C THR A 234 25.04 -14.47 69.55
N SER A 235 25.83 -13.68 68.82
CA SER A 235 26.73 -12.67 69.40
C SER A 235 25.98 -11.58 70.17
N LEU A 236 24.80 -11.17 69.69
CA LEU A 236 23.94 -10.21 70.40
C LEU A 236 23.45 -10.81 71.73
N LEU A 237 23.04 -12.07 71.71
CA LEU A 237 22.51 -12.76 72.89
C LEU A 237 23.62 -12.97 73.93
N GLU A 238 24.83 -13.33 73.51
CA GLU A 238 26.02 -13.40 74.36
C GLU A 238 26.36 -12.03 74.96
N ALA A 239 26.37 -10.96 74.16
CA ALA A 239 26.64 -9.60 74.64
C ALA A 239 25.57 -9.13 75.63
N GLN A 240 24.30 -9.45 75.41
CA GLN A 240 23.20 -9.13 76.35
C GLN A 240 23.35 -9.89 77.67
N GLN A 241 23.74 -11.16 77.64
CA GLN A 241 24.02 -11.95 78.85
C GLN A 241 25.24 -11.42 79.60
N ALA A 242 26.31 -11.09 78.89
CA ALA A 242 27.51 -10.46 79.47
C ALA A 242 27.16 -9.11 80.12
N HIS A 243 26.36 -8.27 79.45
CA HIS A 243 25.88 -7.02 80.03
C HIS A 243 25.00 -7.26 81.27
N GLY A 244 24.07 -8.22 81.22
CA GLY A 244 23.19 -8.56 82.33
C GLY A 244 23.94 -9.06 83.57
N SER A 245 25.02 -9.83 83.37
CA SER A 245 25.88 -10.32 84.47
C SER A 245 26.86 -9.26 84.98
N ALA A 246 27.37 -8.38 84.11
CA ALA A 246 28.29 -7.30 84.50
C ALA A 246 27.58 -6.16 85.24
N LYS A 247 26.33 -5.83 84.88
CA LYS A 247 25.56 -4.73 85.50
C LYS A 247 25.48 -4.78 87.03
N PRO A 248 25.11 -5.90 87.69
CA PRO A 248 25.08 -5.96 89.15
C PRO A 248 26.48 -5.84 89.77
N LEU A 249 27.52 -6.41 89.13
CA LEU A 249 28.89 -6.30 89.61
C LEU A 249 29.40 -4.84 89.54
N LEU A 250 29.06 -4.11 88.48
CA LEU A 250 29.37 -2.69 88.36
C LEU A 250 28.63 -1.86 89.41
N LEU A 251 27.36 -2.13 89.68
CA LEU A 251 26.62 -1.46 90.76
C LEU A 251 27.26 -1.72 92.13
N GLN A 252 27.66 -2.97 92.41
CA GLN A 252 28.39 -3.31 93.63
C GLN A 252 29.74 -2.59 93.71
N ALA A 253 30.47 -2.47 92.60
CA ALA A 253 31.73 -1.73 92.54
C ALA A 253 31.52 -0.23 92.81
N PHE A 254 30.47 0.38 92.24
CA PHE A 254 30.12 1.78 92.53
C PHE A 254 29.71 2.00 94.00
N GLU A 255 28.90 1.10 94.56
CA GLU A 255 28.53 1.13 95.98
C GLU A 255 29.76 0.99 96.88
N ALA A 256 30.65 0.03 96.58
CA ALA A 256 31.90 -0.16 97.31
C ALA A 256 32.84 1.06 97.18
N GLN A 257 32.91 1.70 96.02
CA GLN A 257 33.70 2.92 95.84
C GLN A 257 33.12 4.09 96.63
N ASN A 258 31.78 4.24 96.66
CA ASN A 258 31.12 5.27 97.44
C ASN A 258 31.32 5.06 98.95
N THR A 259 31.24 3.83 99.45
CA THR A 259 31.53 3.54 100.85
C THR A 259 32.99 3.81 101.20
N LEU A 260 33.92 3.44 100.32
CA LEU A 260 35.35 3.76 100.49
C LEU A 260 35.57 5.27 100.55
N ASN A 261 35.00 6.04 99.62
CA ASN A 261 35.09 7.50 99.62
C ASN A 261 34.53 8.12 100.92
N HIS A 262 33.40 7.61 101.43
CA HIS A 262 32.83 8.06 102.71
C HIS A 262 33.77 7.75 103.89
N LEU A 263 34.27 6.52 103.97
CA LEU A 263 35.20 6.11 105.01
C LEU A 263 36.51 6.92 104.96
N ALA A 264 37.02 7.23 103.76
CA ALA A 264 38.19 8.08 103.59
C ALA A 264 37.94 9.51 104.10
N GLN A 265 36.75 10.08 103.84
CA GLN A 265 36.37 11.39 104.37
C GLN A 265 36.22 11.38 105.90
N GLU A 266 35.61 10.34 106.48
CA GLU A 266 35.52 10.20 107.93
C GLU A 266 36.89 10.02 108.59
N LEU A 267 37.77 9.23 107.98
CA LEU A 267 39.15 9.04 108.44
C LEU A 267 39.94 10.35 108.37
N ALA A 268 39.80 11.12 107.28
CA ALA A 268 40.42 12.44 107.16
C ALA A 268 39.95 13.39 108.29
N LYS A 269 38.63 13.49 108.53
CA LYS A 269 38.07 14.28 109.64
C LYS A 269 38.60 13.82 111.00
N ALA A 270 38.64 12.51 111.24
CA ALA A 270 39.17 11.96 112.49
C ALA A 270 40.67 12.26 112.65
N SER A 271 41.45 12.20 111.57
CA SER A 271 42.88 12.54 111.58
C SER A 271 43.12 14.03 111.82
N ASP A 272 42.32 14.92 111.23
CA ASP A 272 42.37 16.37 111.48
C ASP A 272 42.03 16.70 112.93
N LEU A 273 40.96 16.09 113.47
CA LEU A 273 40.59 16.23 114.88
C LEU A 273 41.69 15.73 115.81
N HIS A 274 42.33 14.60 115.47
CA HIS A 274 43.45 14.07 116.24
C HIS A 274 44.63 15.05 116.23
N GLN A 275 45.05 15.54 115.06
CA GLN A 275 46.12 16.54 114.94
C GLN A 275 45.80 17.83 115.69
N GLN A 276 44.56 18.33 115.61
CA GLN A 276 44.13 19.50 116.37
C GLN A 276 44.22 19.25 117.89
N SER A 277 43.81 18.07 118.35
CA SER A 277 43.88 17.70 119.76
C SER A 277 45.33 17.59 120.26
N GLU A 278 46.23 17.03 119.45
CA GLU A 278 47.67 16.99 119.74
C GLU A 278 48.26 18.41 119.79
N GLN A 279 47.95 19.25 118.80
CA GLN A 279 48.41 20.65 118.79
C GLN A 279 47.92 21.41 120.02
N LEU A 280 46.65 21.27 120.40
CA LEU A 280 46.10 21.87 121.61
C LEU A 280 46.76 21.32 122.88
N CYS A 281 47.08 20.03 122.93
CA CYS A 281 47.80 19.42 124.05
C CYS A 281 49.22 19.99 124.18
N VAL A 282 49.96 20.10 123.06
CA VAL A 282 51.31 20.69 123.01
C VAL A 282 51.28 22.18 123.38
N GLN A 283 50.29 22.94 122.87
CA GLN A 283 50.07 24.34 123.26
C GLN A 283 49.74 24.46 124.76
N GLY A 284 48.92 23.55 125.29
CA GLY A 284 48.63 23.45 126.72
C GLY A 284 49.89 23.19 127.55
N GLN A 285 50.71 22.21 127.17
CA GLN A 285 51.97 21.90 127.85
C GLN A 285 52.96 23.06 127.81
N THR A 286 53.15 23.69 126.64
CA THR A 286 54.05 24.85 126.50
C THR A 286 53.57 26.06 127.30
N SER A 287 52.27 26.34 127.34
CA SER A 287 51.71 27.41 128.17
C SER A 287 51.88 27.14 129.67
N LEU A 288 51.69 25.89 130.11
CA LEU A 288 51.94 25.48 131.50
C LEU A 288 53.42 25.66 131.87
N GLN A 289 54.32 25.27 130.97
CA GLN A 289 55.77 25.41 131.16
C GLN A 289 56.19 26.88 131.24
N THR A 290 55.59 27.73 130.41
CA THR A 290 55.80 29.19 130.44
C THR A 290 55.30 29.80 131.76
N LEU A 291 54.15 29.34 132.28
CA LEU A 291 53.61 29.78 133.58
C LEU A 291 54.50 29.34 134.75
N LEU A 292 55.07 28.14 134.70
CA LEU A 292 56.02 27.65 135.69
C LEU A 292 57.33 28.47 135.68
N ASP A 293 57.86 28.80 134.50
CA ASP A 293 59.03 29.67 134.37
C ASP A 293 58.75 31.09 134.90
N GLN A 294 57.56 31.64 134.61
CA GLN A 294 57.13 32.93 135.17
C GLN A 294 57.02 32.88 136.69
N GLN A 295 56.49 31.79 137.25
CA GLN A 295 56.42 31.60 138.70
C GLN A 295 57.83 31.61 139.34
N GLN A 296 58.80 30.92 138.72
CA GLN A 296 60.19 30.93 139.19
C GLN A 296 60.82 32.33 139.09
N GLN A 297 60.61 33.04 137.97
CA GLN A 297 61.13 34.41 137.80
C GLN A 297 60.52 35.39 138.81
N VAL A 298 59.22 35.26 139.10
CA VAL A 298 58.54 36.08 140.11
C VAL A 298 59.06 35.76 141.52
N ALA A 299 59.27 34.48 141.85
CA ALA A 299 59.87 34.08 143.13
C ALA A 299 61.28 34.68 143.31
N GLN A 300 62.14 34.60 142.29
CA GLN A 300 63.47 35.22 142.29
C GLN A 300 63.41 36.75 142.39
N ARG A 301 62.43 37.39 141.73
CA ARG A 301 62.19 38.84 141.85
C ARG A 301 61.75 39.23 143.25
N LEU A 302 60.88 38.45 143.89
CA LEU A 302 60.40 38.71 145.25
C LEU A 302 61.53 38.57 146.27
N GLU A 303 62.45 37.61 146.12
CA GLU A 303 63.68 37.54 146.92
C GLU A 303 64.56 38.78 146.73
N ARG A 304 64.73 39.23 145.48
CA ARG A 304 65.55 40.41 145.17
C ARG A 304 64.92 41.71 145.70
N ILE A 305 63.59 41.83 145.66
CA ILE A 305 62.81 42.96 146.18
C ILE A 305 62.81 42.95 147.72
N ALA A 306 62.73 41.79 148.36
CA ALA A 306 62.87 41.67 149.82
C ALA A 306 64.24 42.17 150.30
N GLY A 307 65.32 41.89 149.55
CA GLY A 307 66.66 42.43 149.84
C GLY A 307 66.80 43.95 149.60
N GLN A 308 66.11 44.50 148.59
CA GLN A 308 66.13 45.94 148.26
C GLN A 308 65.23 46.80 149.18
N LEU A 309 64.18 46.22 149.77
CA LEU A 309 63.30 46.87 150.75
C LEU A 309 63.96 47.03 152.14
N GLN A 310 65.01 46.26 152.45
CA GLN A 310 65.75 46.37 153.71
C GLN A 310 66.69 47.60 153.77
N HIS A 311 66.92 48.28 152.64
CA HIS A 311 67.83 49.44 152.50
C HIS A 311 67.13 50.77 152.14
N SER A 312 65.78 50.81 152.10
CA SER A 312 65.02 51.99 151.61
C SER A 312 63.92 52.47 152.56
N SER A 313 64.17 52.44 153.87
CA SER A 313 63.24 52.96 154.90
C SER A 313 63.11 54.49 154.92
N GLU A 314 63.94 55.24 154.19
CA GLU A 314 63.94 56.72 154.23
C GLU A 314 63.26 57.43 153.05
N LEU A 315 62.77 56.71 152.03
CA LEU A 315 62.22 57.32 150.79
C LEU A 315 60.69 57.20 150.63
N ALA A 316 59.98 56.87 151.71
CA ALA A 316 58.52 56.70 151.75
C ALA A 316 57.64 57.94 151.40
N PRO A 317 58.06 59.21 151.51
CA PRO A 317 57.12 60.33 151.26
C PRO A 317 56.88 60.71 149.79
N LEU A 318 57.63 60.18 148.82
CA LEU A 318 57.57 60.65 147.42
C LEU A 318 56.47 60.00 146.55
N ALA A 319 55.74 59.00 147.05
CA ALA A 319 54.77 58.22 146.27
C ALA A 319 53.33 58.82 146.21
N GLN A 320 53.07 59.96 146.85
CA GLN A 320 51.71 60.51 147.01
C GLN A 320 51.19 61.42 145.87
N ALA A 321 51.96 61.65 144.79
CA ALA A 321 51.55 62.59 143.72
C ALA A 321 51.11 61.94 142.38
N TRP A 322 51.08 60.61 142.25
CA TRP A 322 50.81 59.93 140.96
C TRP A 322 49.32 59.77 140.61
N ASN A 323 48.40 60.07 141.52
CA ASN A 323 46.96 59.88 141.32
C ASN A 323 46.27 61.01 140.52
N ALA A 324 46.98 62.09 140.17
CA ALA A 324 46.40 63.26 139.50
C ALA A 324 46.40 63.21 137.96
N TRP A 325 47.14 62.27 137.33
CA TRP A 325 47.32 62.23 135.87
C TRP A 325 46.55 61.11 135.15
N ARG A 326 45.83 60.25 135.90
CA ARG A 326 45.19 59.03 135.37
C ARG A 326 43.90 59.29 134.59
N ASP A 327 43.11 60.30 134.98
CA ASP A 327 41.78 60.51 134.39
C ASP A 327 41.80 61.32 133.08
N ARG A 328 42.91 61.99 132.74
CA ARG A 328 43.06 62.76 131.49
C ARG A 328 43.42 61.92 130.25
N LEU A 329 43.79 60.64 130.44
CA LEU A 329 44.13 59.71 129.35
C LEU A 329 42.91 58.90 128.84
N LYS A 330 41.79 58.89 129.57
CA LYS A 330 40.55 58.19 129.17
C LYS A 330 39.75 58.91 128.08
N SER A 331 39.94 60.22 127.88
CA SER A 331 39.19 61.01 126.88
C SER A 331 39.79 60.97 125.48
N LEU A 332 41.04 60.51 125.29
CA LEU A 332 41.70 60.41 123.98
C LEU A 332 41.44 59.08 123.25
N THR A 333 41.03 58.02 123.95
CA THR A 333 40.72 56.71 123.34
C THR A 333 39.34 56.67 122.67
N LEU A 334 38.42 57.55 123.08
CA LEU A 334 37.05 57.62 122.54
C LEU A 334 36.95 58.31 121.17
N ILE A 335 37.97 59.09 120.78
CA ILE A 335 38.06 59.73 119.44
C ILE A 335 38.84 58.85 118.46
N ALA A 336 39.83 58.06 118.92
CA ALA A 336 40.57 57.11 118.10
C ALA A 336 39.68 55.97 117.52
N ASN A 337 38.62 55.58 118.24
CA ASN A 337 37.71 54.51 117.80
C ASN A 337 36.75 54.95 116.67
N ARG A 338 36.50 56.25 116.48
CA ARG A 338 35.67 56.75 115.37
C ARG A 338 36.41 56.81 114.03
N LEU A 339 37.74 56.94 114.03
CA LEU A 339 38.57 56.85 112.81
C LEU A 339 38.83 55.40 112.37
N LYS A 340 38.84 54.44 113.33
CA LYS A 340 39.06 53.02 113.06
C LYS A 340 37.90 52.35 112.30
N HIS A 341 36.67 52.84 112.50
CA HIS A 341 35.47 52.28 111.85
C HIS A 341 35.37 52.63 110.36
N GLY A 342 35.95 53.75 109.92
CA GLY A 342 36.04 54.12 108.49
C GLY A 342 37.18 53.41 107.75
N HIS A 343 38.24 52.99 108.45
CA HIS A 343 39.34 52.19 107.88
C HIS A 343 39.01 50.69 107.76
N SER A 344 37.98 50.18 108.45
CA SER A 344 37.59 48.77 108.40
C SER A 344 36.65 48.41 107.25
N GLU A 345 36.01 49.37 106.59
CA GLU A 345 35.09 49.08 105.47
C GLU A 345 35.77 48.99 104.10
N LEU A 346 36.94 49.63 103.94
CA LEU A 346 37.73 49.58 102.70
C LEU A 346 38.30 48.17 102.39
N PRO A 347 38.89 47.43 103.34
CA PRO A 347 39.36 46.06 103.08
C PRO A 347 38.23 45.08 102.79
N ALA A 348 37.05 45.26 103.39
CA ALA A 348 35.90 44.37 103.17
C ALA A 348 35.28 44.53 101.77
N LEU A 349 35.29 45.75 101.22
CA LEU A 349 34.89 46.01 99.83
C LEU A 349 35.95 45.54 98.83
N GLN A 350 37.23 45.61 99.18
CA GLN A 350 38.34 45.12 98.35
C GLN A 350 38.46 43.58 98.38
N GLN A 351 38.15 42.94 99.51
CA GLN A 351 37.99 41.48 99.61
C GLN A 351 36.75 40.98 98.87
N ARG A 352 35.64 41.73 98.84
CA ARG A 352 34.47 41.36 98.01
C ARG A 352 34.74 41.48 96.51
N ALA A 353 35.52 42.48 96.09
CA ALA A 353 35.98 42.59 94.70
C ALA A 353 36.97 41.47 94.33
N ASN A 354 37.93 41.15 95.20
CA ASN A 354 38.87 40.05 94.97
C ASN A 354 38.23 38.65 95.08
N ALA A 355 37.22 38.47 95.94
CA ALA A 355 36.46 37.21 96.03
C ALA A 355 35.54 37.02 94.81
N ALA A 356 34.99 38.11 94.26
CA ALA A 356 34.24 38.07 93.00
C ALA A 356 35.16 37.80 91.79
N ASP A 357 36.37 38.35 91.78
CA ASP A 357 37.36 38.07 90.72
C ASP A 357 37.96 36.65 90.87
N GLN A 358 38.16 36.17 92.10
CA GLN A 358 38.53 34.78 92.40
C GLN A 358 37.44 33.79 92.01
N GLN A 359 36.16 34.07 92.31
CA GLN A 359 35.03 33.25 91.83
C GLN A 359 34.92 33.24 90.30
N LEU A 360 35.26 34.36 89.64
CA LEU A 360 35.26 34.45 88.19
C LEU A 360 36.44 33.70 87.55
N THR A 361 37.61 33.66 88.21
CA THR A 361 38.72 32.77 87.83
C THR A 361 38.48 31.31 88.17
N GLU A 362 37.82 30.98 89.29
CA GLU A 362 37.45 29.61 89.67
C GLU A 362 36.38 29.04 88.74
N GLN A 363 35.40 29.84 88.32
CA GLN A 363 34.43 29.42 87.32
C GLN A 363 35.04 29.33 85.91
N ARG A 364 36.05 30.14 85.58
CA ARG A 364 36.84 29.99 84.34
C ARG A 364 37.75 28.77 84.37
N SER A 365 38.40 28.47 85.50
CA SER A 365 39.22 27.27 85.67
C SER A 365 38.37 26.01 85.78
N ALA A 366 37.15 26.08 86.35
CA ALA A 366 36.18 24.98 86.33
C ALA A 366 35.61 24.76 84.93
N LEU A 367 35.45 25.80 84.11
CA LEU A 367 35.15 25.68 82.68
C LEU A 367 36.32 25.06 81.90
N GLU A 368 37.57 25.47 82.16
CA GLU A 368 38.77 24.88 81.54
C GLU A 368 39.03 23.43 82.01
N LEU A 369 38.69 23.09 83.26
CA LEU A 369 38.74 21.72 83.78
C LEU A 369 37.59 20.87 83.21
N LEU A 370 36.37 21.40 83.08
CA LEU A 370 35.29 20.70 82.37
C LEU A 370 35.60 20.50 80.88
N TYR A 371 36.37 21.40 80.25
CA TYR A 371 36.91 21.19 78.90
C TYR A 371 38.09 20.20 78.84
N ARG A 372 38.88 20.05 79.91
CA ARG A 372 40.00 19.08 80.01
C ARG A 372 39.60 17.69 80.52
N GLU A 373 38.57 17.59 81.35
CA GLU A 373 38.05 16.35 81.95
C GLU A 373 36.97 15.68 81.08
N ALA A 374 36.39 16.40 80.12
CA ALA A 374 35.38 15.84 79.21
C ALA A 374 35.97 15.13 77.97
N ASP A 375 37.28 15.14 77.75
CA ASP A 375 37.93 14.57 76.54
C ASP A 375 37.16 14.91 75.24
N CYS A 376 36.58 16.12 75.20
CA CYS A 376 35.81 16.59 74.07
C CYS A 376 36.78 17.25 73.11
N GLU A 377 37.44 16.43 72.30
CA GLU A 377 38.03 16.90 71.06
C GLU A 377 36.99 17.75 70.32
N VAL A 378 37.27 19.04 70.14
CA VAL A 378 36.47 19.95 69.30
C VAL A 378 36.38 19.40 67.86
N GLU A 379 37.26 18.46 67.51
CA GLU A 379 37.25 17.65 66.29
C GLU A 379 36.10 16.63 66.26
N ALA A 380 35.70 15.97 67.36
CA ALA A 380 34.66 14.94 67.34
C ALA A 380 33.23 15.49 67.12
N VAL A 381 32.93 16.68 67.65
CA VAL A 381 31.65 17.37 67.39
C VAL A 381 31.65 18.00 65.98
N ALA A 382 32.79 18.49 65.51
CA ALA A 382 32.96 18.95 64.13
C ALA A 382 32.84 17.80 63.12
N GLU A 383 33.43 16.64 63.41
CA GLU A 383 33.32 15.41 62.63
C GLU A 383 31.89 14.86 62.64
N GLN A 384 31.19 14.87 63.78
CA GLN A 384 29.78 14.46 63.81
C GLN A 384 28.88 15.40 63.02
N VAL A 385 29.15 16.71 63.04
CA VAL A 385 28.44 17.69 62.20
C VAL A 385 28.82 17.52 60.71
N GLN A 386 30.05 17.13 60.40
CA GLN A 386 30.53 16.86 59.04
C GLN A 386 29.97 15.53 58.49
N ILE A 387 29.87 14.50 59.33
CA ILE A 387 29.23 13.21 59.04
C ILE A 387 27.72 13.37 58.87
N LEU A 388 27.07 14.17 59.74
CA LEU A 388 25.66 14.54 59.55
C LEU A 388 25.47 15.36 58.27
N GLY A 389 26.41 16.24 57.94
CA GLY A 389 26.45 16.99 56.69
C GLY A 389 26.59 16.08 55.45
N SER A 390 27.49 15.09 55.49
CA SER A 390 27.66 14.12 54.40
C SER A 390 26.46 13.17 54.28
N LEU A 391 25.89 12.72 55.40
CA LEU A 391 24.67 11.92 55.43
C LEU A 391 23.48 12.69 54.85
N LEU A 392 23.34 13.99 55.14
CA LEU A 392 22.33 14.86 54.54
C LEU A 392 22.55 15.04 53.03
N GLN A 393 23.81 15.16 52.62
CA GLN A 393 24.16 15.31 51.21
C GLN A 393 23.91 14.03 50.43
N ASP A 394 24.18 12.87 51.02
CA ASP A 394 23.88 11.56 50.43
C ASP A 394 22.38 11.25 50.46
N ASN A 395 21.65 11.65 51.51
CA ASN A 395 20.19 11.60 51.51
C ASN A 395 19.60 12.45 50.37
N ARG A 396 20.13 13.66 50.15
CA ARG A 396 19.70 14.51 49.03
C ARG A 396 20.06 13.92 47.67
N LYS A 397 21.19 13.21 47.52
CA LYS A 397 21.51 12.47 46.30
C LYS A 397 20.54 11.31 46.07
N GLN A 398 20.22 10.54 47.12
CA GLN A 398 19.25 9.46 47.04
C GLN A 398 17.84 9.97 46.74
N GLN A 399 17.46 11.12 47.31
CA GLN A 399 16.18 11.77 47.03
C GLN A 399 16.09 12.23 45.57
N ARG A 400 17.16 12.82 45.01
CA ARG A 400 17.24 13.15 43.58
C ARG A 400 17.18 11.91 42.69
N ALA A 401 17.86 10.82 43.08
CA ALA A 401 17.79 9.56 42.35
C ALA A 401 16.36 8.98 42.37
N PHE A 402 15.64 9.10 43.49
CA PHE A 402 14.23 8.72 43.59
C PHE A 402 13.32 9.61 42.76
N GLU A 403 13.57 10.93 42.72
CA GLU A 403 12.84 11.87 41.86
C GLU A 403 13.07 11.59 40.37
N GLU A 404 14.30 11.23 39.98
CA GLU A 404 14.61 10.76 38.62
C GLU A 404 13.92 9.43 38.30
N LEU A 405 13.92 8.48 39.23
CA LEU A 405 13.23 7.19 39.07
C LEU A 405 11.71 7.39 38.96
N ALA A 406 11.13 8.30 39.74
CA ALA A 406 9.73 8.67 39.65
C ALA A 406 9.38 9.35 38.32
N ARG A 407 10.27 10.21 37.78
CA ARG A 407 10.12 10.79 36.44
C ARG A 407 10.21 9.73 35.35
N LEU A 408 11.17 8.82 35.43
CA LEU A 408 11.32 7.72 34.48
C LEU A 408 10.09 6.80 34.51
N TRP A 409 9.58 6.47 35.68
CA TRP A 409 8.37 5.67 35.84
C TRP A 409 7.13 6.37 35.26
N ALA A 410 6.97 7.67 35.50
CA ALA A 410 5.91 8.46 34.87
C ALA A 410 6.03 8.47 33.34
N SER A 411 7.25 8.63 32.80
CA SER A 411 7.49 8.58 31.36
C SER A 411 7.16 7.21 30.76
N GLN A 412 7.44 6.13 31.51
CA GLN A 412 7.13 4.78 31.07
C GLN A 412 5.61 4.52 31.07
N GLN A 413 4.88 5.02 32.06
CA GLN A 413 3.41 4.97 32.05
C GLN A 413 2.80 5.74 30.88
N ASP A 414 3.34 6.90 30.52
CA ASP A 414 2.88 7.66 29.36
C ASP A 414 3.12 6.89 28.05
N VAL A 415 4.29 6.24 27.92
CA VAL A 415 4.60 5.38 26.76
C VAL A 415 3.68 4.16 26.70
N ASP A 416 3.43 3.50 27.83
CA ASP A 416 2.51 2.35 27.90
C ASP A 416 1.08 2.76 27.51
N ARG A 417 0.65 3.96 27.93
CA ARG A 417 -0.66 4.52 27.57
C ARG A 417 -0.75 4.84 26.07
N GLN A 418 0.29 5.44 25.49
CA GLN A 418 0.37 5.69 24.05
C GLN A 418 0.39 4.39 23.23
N LEU A 419 1.10 3.36 23.71
CA LEU A 419 1.09 2.03 23.11
C LEU A 419 -0.29 1.40 23.15
N ALA A 420 -1.01 1.50 24.27
CA ALA A 420 -2.38 1.00 24.38
C ALA A 420 -3.32 1.72 23.40
N ASP A 421 -3.26 3.05 23.32
CA ASP A 421 -4.06 3.84 22.38
C ASP A 421 -3.75 3.48 20.91
N LEU A 422 -2.47 3.34 20.55
CA LEU A 422 -2.07 2.93 19.20
C LEU A 422 -2.53 1.50 18.87
N THR A 423 -2.46 0.59 19.83
CA THR A 423 -2.93 -0.80 19.66
C THR A 423 -4.44 -0.83 19.44
N GLN A 424 -5.20 -0.01 20.17
CA GLN A 424 -6.64 0.12 19.99
C GLN A 424 -7.00 0.75 18.63
N GLN A 425 -6.26 1.78 18.20
CA GLN A 425 -6.43 2.36 16.87
C GLN A 425 -6.12 1.34 15.77
N GLN A 426 -5.03 0.57 15.90
CA GLN A 426 -4.69 -0.49 14.96
C GLN A 426 -5.79 -1.55 14.85
N GLN A 427 -6.34 -2.00 15.99
CA GLN A 427 -7.44 -2.97 16.01
C GLN A 427 -8.70 -2.42 15.32
N SER A 428 -9.08 -1.16 15.61
CA SER A 428 -10.22 -0.52 14.95
C SER A 428 -10.03 -0.39 13.43
N ALA A 429 -8.83 -0.05 12.98
CA ALA A 429 -8.49 0.05 11.56
C ALA A 429 -8.48 -1.33 10.88
N GLN A 430 -8.03 -2.39 11.58
CA GLN A 430 -8.11 -3.77 11.09
C GLN A 430 -9.56 -4.22 10.92
N GLN A 431 -10.42 -3.97 11.91
CA GLN A 431 -11.85 -4.28 11.84
C GLN A 431 -12.54 -3.53 10.69
N GLN A 432 -12.27 -2.23 10.53
CA GLN A 432 -12.78 -1.46 9.39
C GLN A 432 -12.30 -2.01 8.05
N ARG A 433 -11.03 -2.42 7.95
CA ARG A 433 -10.49 -3.02 6.72
C ARG A 433 -11.17 -4.34 6.39
N GLU A 434 -11.40 -5.20 7.38
CA GLU A 434 -12.12 -6.47 7.20
C GLU A 434 -13.56 -6.26 6.76
N GLN A 435 -14.27 -5.30 7.39
CA GLN A 435 -15.62 -4.89 6.99
C GLN A 435 -15.64 -4.43 5.53
N LEU A 436 -14.79 -3.47 5.15
CA LEU A 436 -14.71 -2.96 3.77
C LEU A 436 -14.31 -4.04 2.76
N ASN A 437 -13.45 -5.00 3.13
CA ASN A 437 -13.11 -6.12 2.25
C ASN A 437 -14.31 -7.04 2.06
N SER A 438 -15.07 -7.34 3.12
CA SER A 438 -16.27 -8.16 3.02
C SER A 438 -17.36 -7.49 2.19
N GLU A 439 -17.55 -6.18 2.34
CA GLU A 439 -18.45 -5.37 1.51
C GLU A 439 -17.99 -5.36 0.05
N GLY A 440 -16.69 -5.15 -0.18
CA GLY A 440 -16.10 -5.19 -1.52
C GLY A 440 -16.26 -6.53 -2.23
N LEU A 441 -16.07 -7.65 -1.50
CA LEU A 441 -16.34 -9.00 -2.01
C LEU A 441 -17.82 -9.18 -2.36
N ARG A 442 -18.73 -8.74 -1.48
CA ARG A 442 -20.17 -8.84 -1.71
C ARG A 442 -20.61 -8.04 -2.94
N VAL A 443 -20.13 -6.80 -3.08
CA VAL A 443 -20.41 -5.94 -4.24
C VAL A 443 -19.83 -6.55 -5.52
N ARG A 444 -18.65 -7.18 -5.45
CA ARG A 444 -18.06 -7.88 -6.59
C ARG A 444 -18.93 -9.07 -7.01
N ASP A 445 -19.41 -9.86 -6.06
CA ASP A 445 -20.28 -11.00 -6.36
C ASP A 445 -21.62 -10.51 -6.95
N GLU A 446 -22.22 -9.46 -6.36
CA GLU A 446 -23.42 -8.79 -6.90
C GLU A 446 -23.20 -8.29 -8.35
N LEU A 447 -22.03 -7.70 -8.65
CA LEU A 447 -21.64 -7.29 -10.00
C LEU A 447 -21.56 -8.48 -10.95
N THR A 448 -20.89 -9.57 -10.56
CA THR A 448 -20.76 -10.75 -11.44
C THR A 448 -22.12 -11.37 -11.76
N VAL A 449 -23.03 -11.41 -10.79
CA VAL A 449 -24.41 -11.86 -10.99
C VAL A 449 -25.16 -10.91 -11.93
N ALA A 450 -24.98 -9.60 -11.77
CA ALA A 450 -25.57 -8.59 -12.66
C ALA A 450 -25.04 -8.70 -14.10
N GLU A 451 -23.74 -8.96 -14.29
CA GLU A 451 -23.13 -9.16 -15.61
C GLU A 451 -23.62 -10.46 -16.28
N GLN A 452 -23.74 -11.55 -15.52
CA GLN A 452 -24.29 -12.80 -16.00
C GLN A 452 -25.76 -12.66 -16.41
N THR A 453 -26.58 -12.01 -15.57
CA THR A 453 -27.99 -11.74 -15.89
C THR A 453 -28.14 -10.81 -17.10
N LEU A 454 -27.29 -9.80 -17.25
CA LEU A 454 -27.23 -8.96 -18.46
C LEU A 454 -26.88 -9.78 -19.71
N THR A 455 -25.91 -10.70 -19.60
CA THR A 455 -25.48 -11.54 -20.72
C THR A 455 -26.59 -12.50 -21.16
N VAL A 456 -27.24 -13.17 -20.20
CA VAL A 456 -28.38 -14.07 -20.47
C VAL A 456 -29.56 -13.30 -21.06
N THR A 457 -29.89 -12.13 -20.51
CA THR A 457 -31.00 -11.32 -21.05
C THR A 457 -30.69 -10.80 -22.46
N ARG A 458 -29.44 -10.42 -22.77
CA ARG A 458 -29.01 -10.08 -24.14
C ARG A 458 -29.14 -11.26 -25.09
N GLN A 459 -28.67 -12.44 -24.71
CA GLN A 459 -28.79 -13.66 -25.52
C GLN A 459 -30.27 -14.03 -25.76
N LEU A 460 -31.12 -13.89 -24.74
CA LEU A 460 -32.56 -14.11 -24.87
C LEU A 460 -33.19 -13.10 -25.84
N LEU A 461 -32.81 -11.83 -25.75
CA LEU A 461 -33.28 -10.76 -26.64
C LEU A 461 -32.81 -10.98 -28.09
N GLU A 462 -31.56 -11.40 -28.30
CA GLU A 462 -31.04 -11.77 -29.62
C GLU A 462 -31.76 -12.98 -30.21
N ARG A 463 -32.01 -14.03 -29.41
CA ARG A 463 -32.85 -15.17 -29.82
C ARG A 463 -34.25 -14.72 -30.23
N GLN A 464 -34.90 -13.86 -29.44
CA GLN A 464 -36.21 -13.31 -29.79
C GLN A 464 -36.18 -12.42 -31.04
N ARG A 465 -35.09 -11.68 -31.28
CA ARG A 465 -34.90 -10.89 -32.50
C ARG A 465 -34.73 -11.78 -33.72
N LEU A 466 -33.86 -12.80 -33.66
CA LEU A 466 -33.65 -13.78 -34.73
C LEU A 466 -34.94 -14.55 -35.06
N ALA A 467 -35.70 -14.95 -34.04
CA ALA A 467 -37.00 -15.59 -34.22
C ALA A 467 -38.08 -14.68 -34.85
N ARG A 468 -37.92 -13.34 -34.77
CA ARG A 468 -38.82 -12.36 -35.40
C ARG A 468 -38.33 -11.85 -36.75
N SER A 469 -37.03 -11.92 -37.05
CA SER A 469 -36.44 -11.35 -38.27
C SER A 469 -36.20 -12.37 -39.38
N ALA A 470 -36.07 -13.66 -39.07
CA ALA A 470 -35.93 -14.73 -40.06
C ALA A 470 -37.30 -15.39 -40.33
N SER A 471 -37.61 -15.64 -41.60
CA SER A 471 -38.75 -16.49 -41.95
C SER A 471 -38.52 -17.89 -41.36
N VAL A 472 -39.58 -18.54 -40.88
CA VAL A 472 -39.53 -19.87 -40.22
C VAL A 472 -38.81 -20.94 -41.07
N GLU A 473 -38.69 -20.72 -42.37
CA GLU A 473 -38.03 -21.61 -43.33
C GLU A 473 -36.49 -21.56 -43.25
N GLU A 474 -35.88 -20.41 -42.97
CA GLU A 474 -34.41 -20.28 -42.85
C GLU A 474 -33.87 -20.90 -41.56
N LEU A 475 -34.63 -20.83 -40.46
CA LEU A 475 -34.27 -21.40 -39.16
C LEU A 475 -34.27 -22.93 -39.15
N ARG A 476 -35.00 -23.57 -40.08
CA ARG A 476 -35.07 -25.04 -40.20
C ARG A 476 -33.81 -25.63 -40.86
N VAL A 477 -33.09 -24.84 -41.65
CA VAL A 477 -31.86 -25.24 -42.35
C VAL A 477 -30.62 -25.16 -41.43
N GLN A 478 -30.69 -24.39 -40.33
CA GLN A 478 -29.59 -24.21 -39.39
C GLN A 478 -29.61 -25.17 -38.19
N LEU A 479 -30.53 -26.14 -38.15
CA LEU A 479 -30.57 -27.16 -37.10
C LEU A 479 -29.42 -28.16 -37.27
N GLN A 480 -28.65 -28.34 -36.20
CA GLN A 480 -27.62 -29.37 -36.08
C GLN A 480 -28.12 -30.44 -35.09
N ASP A 481 -27.87 -31.71 -35.40
CA ASP A 481 -28.23 -32.82 -34.51
C ASP A 481 -27.54 -32.67 -33.14
N ASP A 482 -28.28 -32.99 -32.07
CA ASP A 482 -27.90 -32.87 -30.64
C ASP A 482 -27.70 -31.45 -30.09
N GLN A 483 -28.20 -30.39 -30.75
CA GLN A 483 -28.28 -29.04 -30.17
C GLN A 483 -29.73 -28.55 -30.01
N PRO A 484 -30.07 -27.88 -28.88
CA PRO A 484 -31.43 -27.45 -28.59
C PRO A 484 -31.93 -26.40 -29.60
N CYS A 485 -33.16 -26.60 -30.08
CA CYS A 485 -33.77 -25.81 -31.14
C CYS A 485 -33.77 -24.29 -30.83
N PRO A 486 -33.35 -23.42 -31.76
CA PRO A 486 -33.23 -21.98 -31.51
C PRO A 486 -34.55 -21.24 -31.27
N VAL A 487 -35.71 -21.88 -31.55
CA VAL A 487 -37.04 -21.29 -31.38
C VAL A 487 -37.73 -21.74 -30.09
N CYS A 488 -37.61 -23.02 -29.71
CA CYS A 488 -38.32 -23.61 -28.57
C CYS A 488 -37.43 -24.29 -27.51
N GLY A 489 -36.14 -24.46 -27.77
CA GLY A 489 -35.15 -24.98 -26.80
C GLY A 489 -35.22 -26.47 -26.51
N SER A 490 -36.03 -27.24 -27.23
CA SER A 490 -36.03 -28.72 -27.27
C SER A 490 -34.87 -29.22 -28.10
#